data_AF-X1DU05-F1
#
_entry.id   AF-X1DU05-F1
#
_cell.length_a   1.000
_cell.length_b   1.000
_cell.length_c   1.000
_cell.angle_alpha   90.00
_cell.angle_beta   90.00
_cell.angle_gamma   90.00
#
_symmetry.space_group_name_H-M   'P 1'
#
loop_
_entity.id
_entity.type
_entity.pdbx_description
1 polymer ?
#
loop_
_entity_poly.entity_id
_entity_poly.type
_entity_poly.pdbx_seq_one_letter_code
_entity_poly.pdbx_strand_id
1 'polypeptide(L)'
;YRGGIIDFYSPLYSHPIRIEFLGEKIESIREFDPLTQSSVKKREKVLLSSRNEIFSTRKSGENLSPFFRVLPPSLIILDEPSGIQRQMQEKNYQKAATLKRFLKNASLYLSGFSEKVSWATSKRPLSLSFSSLTSYQGHFDLLIEDIKSWIKKEYKIVLLTPSPGQGQRLKELLQEKGIEAPLKEKFFLVEDSSFLSIVIGDLRKGFIFKEAKQVFVTDEDIFK
;
A
#
# COMPACT_ATOMS: atom_id res chain seq x y z
N TYR A 1 36.89 0.06 -34.36
CA TYR A 1 36.17 -0.63 -33.26
C TYR A 1 34.71 -0.72 -33.64
N ARG A 2 34.19 -1.92 -33.89
CA ARG A 2 32.78 -2.13 -34.24
C ARG A 2 31.95 -1.93 -32.96
N GLY A 3 30.92 -1.09 -33.03
CA GLY A 3 30.05 -0.77 -31.90
C GLY A 3 29.47 -2.02 -31.23
N GLY A 4 29.18 -1.91 -29.94
CA GLY A 4 28.65 -2.98 -29.11
C GLY A 4 27.24 -2.65 -28.65
N ILE A 5 26.42 -3.68 -28.51
CA ILE A 5 25.10 -3.57 -27.88
C ILE A 5 25.10 -4.51 -26.69
N ILE A 6 24.63 -4.01 -25.54
CA ILE A 6 24.44 -4.83 -24.35
C ILE A 6 23.01 -4.65 -23.84
N ASP A 7 22.33 -5.78 -23.67
CA ASP A 7 20.96 -5.83 -23.16
C ASP A 7 20.95 -6.29 -21.70
N PHE A 8 20.17 -5.59 -20.87
CA PHE A 8 20.01 -5.84 -19.45
C PHE A 8 18.54 -5.97 -19.08
N TYR A 9 18.22 -7.07 -18.41
CA TYR A 9 16.89 -7.36 -17.90
C TYR A 9 16.92 -7.13 -16.39
N SER A 10 16.29 -6.05 -15.92
CA SER A 10 16.27 -5.65 -14.52
C SER A 10 14.84 -5.45 -14.04
N PRO A 11 14.49 -5.93 -12.82
CA PRO A 11 13.18 -5.73 -12.24
C PRO A 11 12.90 -4.26 -11.87
N LEU A 12 13.91 -3.38 -11.95
CA LEU A 12 13.75 -1.94 -11.71
C LEU A 12 13.07 -1.21 -12.88
N TYR A 13 12.89 -1.86 -14.03
CA TYR A 13 12.35 -1.26 -15.25
C TYR A 13 11.22 -2.10 -15.82
N SER A 14 10.20 -1.43 -16.38
CA SER A 14 9.06 -2.09 -17.02
C SER A 14 9.44 -2.81 -18.32
N HIS A 15 10.49 -2.34 -18.99
CA HIS A 15 11.06 -2.96 -20.19
C HIS A 15 12.57 -3.18 -20.03
N PRO A 16 13.15 -4.17 -20.73
CA PRO A 16 14.59 -4.37 -20.79
C PRO A 16 15.33 -3.14 -21.31
N ILE A 17 16.56 -2.96 -20.84
CA ILE A 17 17.42 -1.83 -21.21
C ILE A 17 18.44 -2.30 -22.25
N ARG A 18 18.61 -1.55 -23.32
CA ARG A 18 19.67 -1.68 -24.31
C ARG A 18 20.64 -0.50 -24.20
N ILE A 19 21.92 -0.80 -24.08
CA ILE A 19 23.01 0.17 -24.10
C ILE A 19 23.81 -0.04 -25.38
N GLU A 20 23.93 1.01 -26.18
CA GLU A 20 24.73 1.01 -27.40
C GLU A 20 26.02 1.80 -27.19
N PHE A 21 27.12 1.25 -27.70
CA PHE A 21 28.46 1.78 -27.56
C PHE A 21 29.06 2.15 -28.91
N LEU A 22 29.70 3.32 -28.94
CA LEU A 22 30.60 3.74 -30.00
C LEU A 22 32.04 3.74 -29.45
N GLY A 23 32.74 2.64 -29.67
CA GLY A 23 34.04 2.40 -29.02
C GLY A 23 33.85 2.26 -27.51
N GLU A 24 34.50 3.13 -26.73
CA GLU A 24 34.43 3.14 -25.26
C GLU A 24 33.35 4.11 -24.73
N LYS A 25 32.63 4.81 -25.61
CA LYS A 25 31.58 5.75 -25.22
C LYS A 25 30.21 5.12 -25.34
N ILE A 26 29.37 5.37 -24.34
CA ILE A 26 27.94 5.08 -24.45
C ILE A 26 27.33 6.09 -25.43
N GLU A 27 26.74 5.59 -26.50
CA GLU A 27 26.05 6.38 -27.52
C GLU A 27 24.57 6.54 -27.19
N SER A 28 23.92 5.45 -26.77
CA SER A 28 22.51 5.48 -26.42
C SER A 28 22.15 4.49 -25.32
N ILE A 29 21.17 4.86 -24.49
CA ILE A 29 20.52 3.97 -23.53
C ILE A 29 19.02 4.06 -23.79
N ARG A 30 18.37 2.92 -23.95
CA ARG A 30 16.93 2.86 -24.23
C ARG A 30 16.27 1.63 -23.63
N GLU A 31 15.04 1.81 -23.20
CA GLU A 31 14.11 0.70 -23.04
C GLU A 31 13.70 0.17 -24.42
N PHE A 32 13.60 -1.14 -24.57
CA PHE A 32 13.14 -1.78 -25.79
C PHE A 32 12.13 -2.88 -25.49
N ASP A 33 11.23 -3.14 -26.43
CA ASP A 33 10.28 -4.24 -26.32
C ASP A 33 11.01 -5.56 -26.67
N PRO A 34 11.04 -6.55 -25.76
CA PRO A 34 11.77 -7.80 -25.99
C PRO A 34 11.21 -8.64 -27.14
N LEU A 35 9.93 -8.48 -27.50
CA LEU A 35 9.29 -9.23 -28.57
C LEU A 35 9.60 -8.63 -29.94
N THR A 36 9.40 -7.32 -30.08
CA THR A 36 9.59 -6.62 -31.36
C THR A 36 11.03 -6.14 -31.58
N GLN A 37 11.85 -6.17 -30.54
CA GLN A 37 13.20 -5.56 -30.48
C GLN A 37 13.25 -4.07 -30.80
N SER A 38 12.10 -3.39 -30.76
CA SER A 38 11.97 -1.98 -31.08
C SER A 38 12.20 -1.11 -29.85
N SER A 39 12.69 0.11 -30.08
CA SER A 39 12.93 1.06 -28.99
C SER A 39 11.61 1.62 -28.47
N VAL A 40 11.45 1.64 -27.14
CA VAL A 40 10.25 2.15 -26.46
C VAL A 40 10.50 3.54 -25.89
N LYS A 41 11.59 3.72 -25.11
CA LYS A 41 11.87 4.97 -24.40
C LYS A 41 13.36 5.22 -24.25
N LYS A 42 13.83 6.41 -24.63
CA LYS A 42 15.23 6.84 -24.40
C LYS A 42 15.45 7.17 -22.92
N ARG A 43 16.63 6.83 -22.40
CA ARG A 43 17.07 7.10 -21.03
C ARG A 43 18.44 7.78 -21.05
N GLU A 44 18.68 8.67 -20.10
CA GLU A 44 20.01 9.29 -19.92
C GLU A 44 20.91 8.47 -18.99
N LYS A 45 20.29 7.81 -18.00
CA LYS A 45 20.97 6.97 -17.02
C LYS A 45 20.11 5.77 -16.63
N VAL A 46 20.77 4.70 -16.24
CA VAL A 46 20.15 3.50 -15.66
C VAL A 46 20.93 3.05 -14.42
N LEU A 47 20.20 2.50 -13.46
CA LEU A 47 20.72 1.89 -12.26
C LEU A 47 20.77 0.38 -12.51
N LEU A 48 21.96 -0.19 -12.41
CA LEU A 48 22.15 -1.63 -12.43
C LEU A 48 22.17 -2.12 -10.98
N SER A 49 21.14 -2.89 -10.60
CA SER A 49 21.13 -3.60 -9.32
C SER A 49 21.92 -4.89 -9.43
N SER A 50 22.62 -5.26 -8.36
CA SER A 50 23.20 -6.60 -8.26
C SER A 50 22.11 -7.66 -8.40
N ARG A 51 22.37 -8.70 -9.20
CA ARG A 51 21.45 -9.83 -9.34
C ARG A 51 21.41 -10.69 -8.08
N ASN A 52 22.52 -10.77 -7.33
CA ASN A 52 22.70 -11.68 -6.19
C ASN A 52 23.71 -11.13 -5.17
N GLU A 53 23.26 -10.27 -4.25
CA GLU A 53 24.12 -9.71 -3.19
C GLU A 53 24.74 -10.79 -2.27
N ILE A 54 24.02 -11.89 -2.02
CA ILE A 54 24.46 -13.00 -1.17
C ILE A 54 25.64 -13.77 -1.82
N PHE A 55 25.71 -13.81 -3.15
CA PHE A 55 26.78 -14.53 -3.85
C PHE A 55 28.09 -13.71 -3.86
N SER A 56 27.99 -12.37 -3.97
CA SER A 56 29.15 -11.48 -3.88
C SER A 56 29.77 -11.46 -2.48
N THR A 57 28.97 -11.45 -1.42
CA THR A 57 29.46 -11.35 -0.03
C THR A 57 30.16 -12.63 0.44
N ARG A 58 29.71 -13.81 -0.02
CA ARG A 58 30.41 -15.09 0.25
C ARG A 58 31.80 -15.16 -0.38
N LYS A 59 32.05 -14.44 -1.48
CA LYS A 59 33.38 -14.36 -2.12
C LYS A 59 34.28 -13.30 -1.50
N SER A 60 33.73 -12.17 -1.03
CA SER A 60 34.50 -11.08 -0.41
C SER A 60 34.81 -11.31 1.07
N GLY A 61 34.13 -12.26 1.73
CA GLY A 61 34.27 -12.49 3.18
C GLY A 61 33.62 -11.41 4.03
N GLU A 62 32.81 -10.54 3.41
CA GLU A 62 32.12 -9.45 4.10
C GLU A 62 30.87 -9.94 4.82
N ASN A 63 30.63 -9.40 6.02
CA ASN A 63 29.43 -9.70 6.77
C ASN A 63 28.22 -8.98 6.17
N LEU A 64 27.11 -9.71 6.03
CA LEU A 64 25.83 -9.12 5.64
C LEU A 64 25.38 -8.09 6.69
N SER A 65 25.05 -6.89 6.23
CA SER A 65 24.41 -5.86 7.05
C SER A 65 22.90 -6.02 6.96
N PRO A 66 22.15 -5.99 8.07
CA PRO A 66 20.70 -5.98 8.02
C PRO A 66 20.18 -4.72 7.29
N PHE A 67 19.12 -4.89 6.49
CA PHE A 67 18.51 -3.81 5.71
C PHE A 67 18.22 -2.54 6.53
N PHE A 68 17.74 -2.69 7.76
CA PHE A 68 17.43 -1.54 8.61
C PHE A 68 18.63 -0.68 9.02
N ARG A 69 19.88 -1.14 8.82
CA ARG A 69 21.07 -0.32 9.06
C ARG A 69 21.35 0.69 7.93
N VAL A 70 20.78 0.47 6.75
CA VAL A 70 20.95 1.37 5.60
C VAL A 70 19.76 2.33 5.43
N LEU A 71 18.73 2.19 6.27
CA LEU A 71 17.61 3.11 6.28
C LEU A 71 18.07 4.50 6.81
N PRO A 72 17.63 5.60 6.18
CA PRO A 72 17.83 6.93 6.74
C PRO A 72 17.07 7.06 8.08
N PRO A 73 17.33 8.11 8.89
CA PRO A 73 16.54 8.38 10.09
C PRO A 73 15.03 8.41 9.75
N SER A 74 14.29 7.43 10.27
CA SER A 74 12.91 7.14 9.86
C SER A 74 12.03 6.85 11.07
N LEU A 75 10.75 7.22 10.98
CA LEU A 75 9.72 6.75 11.91
C LEU A 75 9.47 5.26 11.68
N ILE A 76 9.59 4.45 12.73
CA ILE A 76 9.36 3.00 12.64
C ILE A 76 7.98 2.70 13.22
N ILE A 77 7.12 2.13 12.38
CA ILE A 77 5.80 1.61 12.75
C ILE A 77 5.86 0.08 12.62
N LEU A 78 5.48 -0.63 13.66
CA LEU A 78 5.36 -2.09 13.62
C LEU A 78 3.90 -2.49 13.58
N ASP A 79 3.53 -3.21 12.53
CA ASP A 79 2.22 -3.82 12.37
C ASP A 79 2.25 -5.24 12.96
N GLU A 80 1.29 -5.56 13.82
CA GLU A 80 1.13 -6.84 14.49
C GLU A 80 2.42 -7.35 15.18
N PRO A 81 2.93 -6.64 16.21
CA PRO A 81 4.22 -6.96 16.84
C PRO A 81 4.27 -8.37 17.46
N SER A 82 3.14 -8.95 17.86
CA SER A 82 3.09 -10.32 18.37
C SER A 82 3.39 -11.35 17.29
N GLY A 83 2.94 -11.11 16.05
CA GLY A 83 3.29 -11.92 14.89
C GLY A 83 4.80 -11.94 14.64
N ILE A 84 5.46 -10.77 14.76
CA ILE A 84 6.92 -10.65 14.67
C ILE A 84 7.59 -11.47 15.78
N GLN A 85 7.11 -11.37 17.02
CA GLN A 85 7.63 -12.15 18.13
C GLN A 85 7.53 -13.66 17.88
N ARG A 86 6.39 -14.15 17.41
CA ARG A 86 6.18 -15.57 17.09
C ARG A 86 7.18 -16.04 16.03
N GLN A 87 7.33 -15.29 14.93
CA GLN A 87 8.30 -15.63 13.89
C GLN A 87 9.76 -15.63 14.39
N MET A 88 10.10 -14.72 15.30
CA MET A 88 11.44 -14.69 15.92
C MET A 88 11.71 -15.93 16.78
N GLN A 89 10.68 -16.44 17.46
CA GLN A 89 10.78 -17.67 18.25
C GLN A 89 10.92 -18.89 17.34
N GLU A 90 10.04 -19.02 16.34
CA GLU A 90 10.03 -20.12 15.37
C GLU A 90 11.35 -20.24 14.59
N LYS A 91 11.91 -19.12 14.13
CA LYS A 91 13.15 -19.09 13.34
C LYS A 91 14.42 -18.97 14.18
N ASN A 92 14.31 -19.08 15.51
CA ASN A 92 15.42 -18.97 16.46
C ASN A 92 16.24 -17.66 16.33
N TYR A 93 15.59 -16.56 15.94
CA TYR A 93 16.19 -15.22 15.88
C TYR A 93 16.28 -14.54 17.24
N GLN A 94 15.99 -15.24 18.34
CA GLN A 94 16.02 -14.69 19.68
C GLN A 94 17.39 -14.15 20.09
N LYS A 95 18.48 -14.68 19.50
CA LYS A 95 19.86 -14.20 19.76
C LYS A 95 20.28 -13.01 18.88
N ALA A 96 19.44 -12.58 17.94
CA ALA A 96 19.73 -11.45 17.06
C ALA A 96 19.61 -10.11 17.82
N ALA A 97 20.65 -9.76 18.57
CA ALA A 97 20.71 -8.54 19.38
C ALA A 97 20.43 -7.28 18.54
N THR A 98 20.95 -7.24 17.31
CA THR A 98 20.72 -6.12 16.39
C THR A 98 19.24 -5.96 16.03
N LEU A 99 18.52 -7.06 15.78
CA LEU A 99 17.08 -7.03 15.47
C LEU A 99 16.28 -6.58 16.70
N LYS A 100 16.57 -7.13 17.88
CA LYS A 100 15.91 -6.72 19.12
C LYS A 100 16.09 -5.23 19.41
N ARG A 101 17.28 -4.68 19.18
CA ARG A 101 17.56 -3.25 19.33
C ARG A 101 16.79 -2.41 18.32
N PHE A 102 16.70 -2.86 17.07
CA PHE A 102 15.91 -2.19 16.05
C PHE A 102 14.42 -2.13 16.43
N LEU A 103 13.83 -3.26 16.81
CA LEU A 103 12.42 -3.34 17.19
C LEU A 103 12.08 -2.48 18.42
N LYS A 104 13.00 -2.37 19.38
CA LYS A 104 12.85 -1.47 20.55
C LYS A 104 12.80 0.01 20.22
N ASN A 105 13.32 0.41 19.06
CA ASN A 105 13.30 1.80 18.59
C ASN A 105 12.02 2.12 17.79
N ALA A 106 11.07 1.19 17.70
CA ALA A 106 9.76 1.46 17.10
C ALA A 106 9.04 2.58 17.84
N SER A 107 8.50 3.51 17.06
CA SER A 107 7.80 4.69 17.57
C SER A 107 6.30 4.43 17.77
N LEU A 108 5.72 3.54 16.95
CA LEU A 108 4.31 3.17 17.02
C LEU A 108 4.14 1.65 16.81
N TYR A 109 3.17 1.08 17.51
CA TYR A 109 2.72 -0.30 17.33
C TYR A 109 1.25 -0.28 16.91
N LEU A 110 0.93 -0.98 15.83
CA LEU A 110 -0.44 -1.24 15.39
C LEU A 110 -0.75 -2.71 15.69
N SER A 111 -1.92 -2.96 16.27
CA SER A 111 -2.35 -4.30 16.64
C SER A 111 -3.86 -4.33 16.74
N GLY A 112 -4.50 -5.34 16.15
CA GLY A 112 -5.93 -5.58 16.29
C GLY A 112 -6.33 -5.95 17.72
N PHE A 113 -5.39 -6.51 18.50
CA PHE A 113 -5.59 -6.89 19.90
C PHE A 113 -4.45 -6.39 20.78
N SER A 114 -4.75 -6.05 22.03
CA SER A 114 -3.74 -5.62 23.00
C SER A 114 -2.95 -6.83 23.52
N GLU A 115 -1.93 -7.25 22.77
CA GLU A 115 -1.01 -8.31 23.19
C GLU A 115 0.29 -7.74 23.76
N LYS A 116 0.82 -8.42 24.78
CA LYS A 116 2.13 -8.07 25.35
C LYS A 116 3.23 -8.77 24.54
N VAL A 117 4.20 -7.98 24.08
CA VAL A 117 5.45 -8.51 23.51
C VAL A 117 6.60 -8.35 24.51
N SER A 118 7.50 -9.32 24.53
CA SER A 118 8.64 -9.41 25.47
C SER A 118 9.67 -8.31 25.29
N TRP A 119 9.72 -7.69 24.11
CA TRP A 119 10.77 -6.74 23.73
C TRP A 119 10.26 -5.29 23.62
N ALA A 120 8.96 -5.04 23.77
CA ALA A 120 8.40 -3.69 23.76
C ALA A 120 7.30 -3.52 24.79
N THR A 121 7.21 -2.31 25.35
CA THR A 121 6.14 -1.92 26.27
C THR A 121 5.45 -0.68 25.72
N SER A 122 4.12 -0.73 25.60
CA SER A 122 3.34 0.43 25.21
C SER A 122 3.31 1.42 26.37
N LYS A 123 3.83 2.64 26.15
CA LYS A 123 3.82 3.71 27.15
C LYS A 123 2.46 4.41 27.24
N ARG A 124 1.74 4.48 26.12
CA ARG A 124 0.45 5.17 25.97
C ARG A 124 -0.41 4.37 24.98
N PRO A 125 -1.13 3.33 25.43
CA PRO A 125 -2.03 2.61 24.55
C PRO A 125 -3.18 3.53 24.13
N LEU A 126 -3.45 3.59 22.83
CA LEU A 126 -4.64 4.22 22.26
C LEU A 126 -5.50 3.13 21.67
N SER A 127 -6.74 3.01 22.14
CA SER A 127 -7.72 2.08 21.59
C SER A 127 -8.62 2.83 20.63
N LEU A 128 -8.78 2.29 19.42
CA LEU A 128 -9.71 2.80 18.41
C LEU A 128 -10.72 1.69 18.09
N SER A 129 -12.00 2.01 18.07
CA SER A 129 -13.06 1.02 17.85
C SER A 129 -13.59 1.11 16.43
N PHE A 130 -13.36 0.07 15.65
CA PHE A 130 -13.92 -0.06 14.31
C PHE A 130 -14.90 -1.23 14.27
N SER A 131 -16.03 -1.07 13.59
CA SER A 131 -16.94 -2.19 13.30
C SER A 131 -17.01 -2.42 11.81
N SER A 132 -16.77 -3.65 11.37
CA SER A 132 -16.89 -4.01 9.96
C SER A 132 -18.33 -3.91 9.49
N LEU A 133 -18.55 -3.54 8.23
CA LEU A 133 -19.85 -3.61 7.61
C LEU A 133 -20.24 -5.06 7.26
N THR A 134 -21.53 -5.32 7.25
CA THR A 134 -22.13 -6.48 6.61
C THR A 134 -22.31 -6.19 5.13
N SER A 135 -22.07 -7.20 4.30
CA SER A 135 -22.38 -7.07 2.87
C SER A 135 -23.88 -6.91 2.66
N TYR A 136 -24.24 -6.08 1.70
CA TYR A 136 -25.59 -5.86 1.20
C TYR A 136 -25.97 -6.86 0.10
N GLN A 137 -25.00 -7.59 -0.49
CA GLN A 137 -25.25 -8.62 -1.52
C GLN A 137 -26.16 -8.15 -2.67
N GLY A 138 -26.03 -6.88 -3.08
CA GLY A 138 -26.86 -6.26 -4.11
C GLY A 138 -28.24 -5.79 -3.65
N HIS A 139 -28.62 -5.99 -2.38
CA HIS A 139 -29.83 -5.42 -1.79
C HIS A 139 -29.67 -3.91 -1.54
N PHE A 140 -29.69 -3.15 -2.63
CA PHE A 140 -29.41 -1.72 -2.62
C PHE A 140 -30.38 -0.92 -1.74
N ASP A 141 -31.64 -1.34 -1.62
CA ASP A 141 -32.61 -0.66 -0.76
C ASP A 141 -32.21 -0.67 0.72
N LEU A 142 -31.56 -1.74 1.21
CA LEU A 142 -31.03 -1.80 2.58
C LEU A 142 -29.89 -0.79 2.78
N LEU A 143 -29.01 -0.65 1.79
CA LEU A 143 -27.95 0.37 1.81
C LEU A 143 -28.56 1.78 1.88
N ILE A 144 -29.63 2.04 1.12
CA ILE A 144 -30.31 3.34 1.12
C ILE A 144 -30.91 3.66 2.49
N GLU A 145 -31.50 2.67 3.16
CA GLU A 145 -32.02 2.81 4.53
C GLU A 145 -30.90 3.15 5.53
N ASP A 146 -29.76 2.43 5.44
CA ASP A 146 -28.60 2.68 6.29
C ASP A 146 -27.97 4.05 6.03
N ILE A 147 -27.80 4.45 4.77
CA ILE A 147 -27.31 5.79 4.40
C ILE A 147 -28.20 6.87 5.03
N LYS A 148 -29.53 6.75 4.91
CA LYS A 148 -30.47 7.70 5.53
C LYS A 148 -30.36 7.70 7.06
N SER A 149 -30.16 6.54 7.68
CA SER A 149 -29.96 6.40 9.14
C SER A 149 -28.65 7.06 9.59
N TRP A 150 -27.56 6.89 8.85
CA TRP A 150 -26.26 7.48 9.12
C TRP A 150 -26.25 9.00 8.93
N ILE A 151 -26.89 9.52 7.88
CA ILE A 151 -27.05 10.97 7.67
C ILE A 151 -27.80 11.60 8.85
N LYS A 152 -28.90 10.99 9.32
CA LYS A 152 -29.65 11.47 10.50
C LYS A 152 -28.81 11.49 11.78
N LYS A 153 -27.82 10.61 11.88
CA LYS A 153 -26.87 10.53 13.02
C LYS A 153 -25.62 11.40 12.80
N GLU A 154 -25.59 12.20 11.73
CA GLU A 154 -24.49 13.07 11.33
C GLU A 154 -23.18 12.32 11.04
N TYR A 155 -23.28 11.09 10.52
CA TYR A 155 -22.11 10.39 10.02
C TYR A 155 -21.71 10.92 8.65
N LYS A 156 -20.41 11.05 8.43
CA LYS A 156 -19.82 11.26 7.11
C LYS A 156 -19.62 9.91 6.44
N ILE A 157 -20.23 9.71 5.28
CA ILE A 157 -20.29 8.47 4.55
C ILE A 157 -19.43 8.60 3.29
N VAL A 158 -18.55 7.63 3.09
CA VAL A 158 -17.64 7.54 1.95
C VAL A 158 -17.91 6.21 1.25
N LEU A 159 -18.46 6.28 0.05
CA LEU A 159 -18.66 5.12 -0.81
C LEU A 159 -17.42 4.98 -1.71
N LEU A 160 -16.67 3.89 -1.54
CA LEU A 160 -15.42 3.64 -2.24
C LEU A 160 -15.68 2.77 -3.46
N THR A 161 -15.19 3.24 -4.61
CA THR A 161 -15.29 2.50 -5.88
C THR A 161 -13.91 2.35 -6.53
N PRO A 162 -13.56 1.17 -7.07
CA PRO A 162 -12.22 0.93 -7.64
C PRO A 162 -11.93 1.75 -8.89
N SER A 163 -12.95 2.18 -9.63
CA SER A 163 -12.80 2.90 -10.90
C SER A 163 -13.82 4.02 -11.08
N PRO A 164 -13.49 5.07 -11.87
CA PRO A 164 -14.42 6.15 -12.20
C PRO A 164 -15.74 5.68 -12.82
N GLY A 165 -15.70 4.65 -13.67
CA GLY A 165 -16.91 4.09 -14.29
C GLY A 165 -17.86 3.45 -13.28
N GLN A 166 -17.34 2.70 -12.31
CA GLN A 166 -18.14 2.17 -11.21
C GLN A 166 -18.70 3.30 -10.34
N GLY A 167 -17.88 4.30 -10.03
CA GLY A 167 -18.31 5.49 -9.28
C GLY A 167 -19.46 6.24 -9.95
N GLN A 168 -19.39 6.43 -11.27
CA GLN A 168 -20.44 7.09 -12.04
C GLN A 168 -21.74 6.27 -12.05
N ARG A 169 -21.65 4.94 -12.23
CA ARG A 169 -22.81 4.05 -12.16
C ARG A 169 -23.46 4.08 -10.77
N LEU A 170 -22.67 4.03 -9.70
CA LEU A 170 -23.19 4.11 -8.33
C LEU A 170 -23.87 5.46 -8.06
N LYS A 171 -23.31 6.55 -8.60
CA LYS A 171 -23.90 7.88 -8.52
C LYS A 171 -25.30 7.92 -9.17
N GLU A 172 -25.44 7.36 -10.37
CA GLU A 172 -26.71 7.27 -11.08
C GLU A 172 -27.76 6.48 -10.27
N LEU A 173 -27.38 5.31 -9.73
CA LEU A 173 -28.25 4.49 -8.88
C LEU A 173 -28.73 5.22 -7.62
N LEU A 174 -27.85 5.99 -6.97
CA LEU A 174 -28.22 6.81 -5.81
C LEU A 174 -29.17 7.95 -6.20
N GLN A 175 -28.93 8.59 -7.34
CA GLN A 175 -29.78 9.67 -7.86
C GLN A 175 -31.20 9.19 -8.18
N GLU A 176 -31.36 7.99 -8.75
CA GLU A 176 -32.68 7.37 -8.97
C GLU A 176 -33.46 7.16 -7.65
N LYS A 177 -32.75 6.95 -6.54
CA LYS A 177 -33.33 6.83 -5.19
C LYS A 177 -33.45 8.18 -4.46
N GLY A 178 -33.18 9.29 -5.14
CA GLY A 178 -33.26 10.64 -4.60
C GLY A 178 -32.13 11.01 -3.64
N ILE A 179 -30.97 10.33 -3.72
CA ILE A 179 -29.80 10.61 -2.90
C ILE A 179 -28.70 11.24 -3.77
N GLU A 180 -28.27 12.43 -3.39
CA GLU A 180 -27.15 13.11 -4.04
C GLU A 180 -25.83 12.74 -3.38
N ALA A 181 -24.89 12.23 -4.19
CA ALA A 181 -23.55 11.87 -3.76
C ALA A 181 -22.51 12.38 -4.79
N PRO A 182 -21.70 13.41 -4.47
CA PRO A 182 -20.64 13.88 -5.35
C PRO A 182 -19.56 12.80 -5.52
N LEU A 183 -19.11 12.62 -6.77
CA LEU A 183 -17.99 11.76 -7.13
C LEU A 183 -16.67 12.55 -7.03
N LYS A 184 -15.67 11.99 -6.35
CA LYS A 184 -14.37 12.63 -6.08
C LYS A 184 -13.22 11.68 -6.40
N GLU A 185 -12.14 12.22 -6.96
CA GLU A 185 -10.95 11.43 -7.27
C GLU A 185 -10.10 11.11 -6.04
N LYS A 186 -10.18 11.94 -4.99
CA LYS A 186 -9.36 11.80 -3.78
C LYS A 186 -10.22 11.96 -2.53
N PHE A 187 -9.85 11.20 -1.51
CA PHE A 187 -10.42 11.32 -0.18
C PHE A 187 -9.66 12.38 0.63
N PHE A 188 -10.40 13.30 1.25
CA PHE A 188 -9.85 14.26 2.21
C PHE A 188 -10.61 14.16 3.54
N LEU A 189 -9.85 13.97 4.63
CA LEU A 189 -10.40 13.78 5.98
C LEU A 189 -11.13 15.04 6.50
N VAL A 190 -10.61 16.23 6.21
CA VAL A 190 -10.96 17.48 6.93
C VAL A 190 -11.76 18.48 6.09
N GLU A 191 -11.74 18.40 4.76
CA GLU A 191 -12.18 19.52 3.89
C GLU A 191 -13.61 19.40 3.33
N ASP A 192 -14.38 18.40 3.75
CA ASP A 192 -15.63 18.09 3.07
C ASP A 192 -16.87 18.34 3.93
N SER A 193 -17.71 19.28 3.49
CA SER A 193 -19.02 19.57 4.06
C SER A 193 -20.10 18.56 3.66
N SER A 194 -19.83 17.71 2.66
CA SER A 194 -20.78 16.67 2.24
C SER A 194 -20.82 15.50 3.22
N PHE A 195 -22.00 15.20 3.74
CA PHE A 195 -22.24 14.00 4.57
C PHE A 195 -22.16 12.69 3.79
N LEU A 196 -22.27 12.73 2.47
CA LEU A 196 -22.14 11.57 1.59
C LEU A 196 -21.25 11.93 0.40
N SER A 197 -20.35 11.03 0.02
CA SER A 197 -19.52 11.19 -1.17
C SER A 197 -19.14 9.83 -1.75
N ILE A 198 -18.95 9.77 -3.06
CA ILE A 198 -18.33 8.63 -3.74
C ILE A 198 -16.88 9.00 -4.01
N VAL A 199 -15.95 8.13 -3.65
CA VAL A 199 -14.51 8.36 -3.82
C VAL A 199 -13.88 7.20 -4.58
N ILE A 200 -12.97 7.52 -5.49
CA ILE A 200 -12.16 6.50 -6.16
C ILE A 200 -11.12 5.96 -5.19
N GLY A 201 -11.21 4.66 -4.90
CA GLY A 201 -10.34 3.98 -3.96
C GLY A 201 -10.74 2.53 -3.79
N ASP A 202 -9.79 1.74 -3.32
CA ASP A 202 -9.96 0.30 -3.14
C ASP A 202 -9.66 -0.07 -1.68
N LEU A 203 -10.67 -0.61 -1.00
CA LEU A 203 -10.57 -1.23 0.31
C LEU A 203 -11.25 -2.60 0.23
N ARG A 204 -10.65 -3.59 0.88
CA ARG A 204 -11.19 -4.95 0.91
C ARG A 204 -12.53 -5.07 1.63
N LYS A 205 -12.77 -4.21 2.62
CA LYS A 205 -13.99 -4.25 3.43
C LYS A 205 -14.26 -2.90 4.04
N GLY A 206 -15.51 -2.48 4.03
CA GLY A 206 -15.96 -1.27 4.68
C GLY A 206 -16.04 -1.41 6.20
N PHE A 207 -16.05 -0.27 6.86
CA PHE A 207 -16.06 -0.19 8.31
C PHE A 207 -16.68 1.11 8.77
N ILE A 208 -17.12 1.11 10.03
CA ILE A 208 -17.63 2.26 10.74
C ILE A 208 -16.62 2.63 11.80
N PHE A 209 -16.21 3.90 11.80
CA PHE A 209 -15.41 4.49 12.86
C PHE A 209 -16.30 5.45 13.67
N LYS A 210 -16.84 4.94 14.78
CA LYS A 210 -17.90 5.61 15.55
C LYS A 210 -17.40 6.89 16.19
N GLU A 211 -16.18 6.87 16.73
CA GLU A 211 -15.55 7.99 17.42
C GLU A 211 -15.30 9.17 16.47
N ALA A 212 -15.07 8.92 15.18
CA ALA A 212 -14.93 9.96 14.17
C ALA A 212 -16.23 10.28 13.41
N LYS A 213 -17.35 9.62 13.75
CA LYS A 213 -18.61 9.65 12.98
C LYS A 213 -18.37 9.42 11.47
N GLN A 214 -17.62 8.38 11.11
CA GLN A 214 -17.32 8.05 9.72
C GLN A 214 -17.78 6.64 9.34
N VAL A 215 -18.31 6.48 8.13
CA VAL A 215 -18.66 5.21 7.51
C VAL A 215 -17.97 5.10 6.16
N PHE A 216 -17.25 4.01 5.95
CA PHE A 216 -16.67 3.65 4.66
C PHE A 216 -17.38 2.41 4.15
N VAL A 217 -18.01 2.50 2.99
CA VAL A 217 -18.69 1.38 2.31
C VAL A 217 -17.96 1.13 1.00
N THR A 218 -17.63 -0.11 0.68
CA THR A 218 -16.93 -0.46 -0.56
C THR A 218 -17.88 -0.99 -1.62
N ASP A 219 -17.47 -0.94 -2.89
CA ASP A 219 -18.17 -1.61 -3.99
C ASP A 219 -18.40 -3.11 -3.69
N GLU A 220 -17.45 -3.77 -3.01
CA GLU A 220 -17.61 -5.15 -2.57
C GLU A 220 -18.70 -5.29 -1.50
N ASP A 221 -18.75 -4.42 -0.48
CA ASP A 221 -19.81 -4.48 0.52
C ASP A 221 -21.19 -4.28 -0.13
N ILE A 222 -21.30 -3.49 -1.19
CA ILE A 222 -22.58 -3.20 -1.84
C ILE A 222 -23.05 -4.39 -2.69
N PHE A 223 -22.15 -4.99 -3.47
CA PHE A 223 -22.53 -5.91 -4.55
C PHE A 223 -22.13 -7.38 -4.34
N LYS A 224 -21.24 -7.70 -3.40
CA LYS A 224 -20.74 -9.07 -3.16
C LYS A 224 -21.06 -9.56 -1.76
#